data_AF-A0A6G1KSM6-F1
#
_entry.id   AF-A0A6G1KSM6-F1
#
_cell.length_a   1.000
_cell.length_b   1.000
_cell.length_c   1.000
_cell.angle_alpha   90.00
_cell.angle_beta   90.00
_cell.angle_gamma   90.00
#
_symmetry.space_group_name_H-M   'P 1'
#
loop_
_entity.id
_entity.type
_entity.pdbx_description
1 polymer ?
#
loop_
_entity_poly.entity_id
_entity_poly.type
_entity_poly.pdbx_seq_one_letter_code
_entity_poly.pdbx_strand_id
1 'polypeptide(L)'
;MPTTTFNCSVCFDNLPTSNQISVGPDYVCQDCFDRGIEPQFIAALEHEHSYPVMWGNQSLDALDFLQYLPIGFGVKWMLKQTEYEMPASHRIYCQHRSIDQGECCNGFLGGRVQSGDVVTQECMECHRLSCRQCGAAITHASEQHTCRNDNVVDEADPLHGLKRGEDYQLCPGCNTGYGQWDGCNAVRCTQNHCRTLFCFICSEAIADEKTDHFKPGKPCPKW
;
A
#
# COMPACT_ATOMS: atom_id res chain seq x y z
N MET A 1 8.61 20.80 43.22
CA MET A 1 7.72 19.73 42.72
C MET A 1 8.61 18.65 42.13
N PRO A 2 8.47 17.36 42.48
CA PRO A 2 9.20 16.30 41.80
C PRO A 2 8.76 16.24 40.33
N THR A 3 9.73 16.29 39.40
CA THR A 3 9.47 16.14 37.96
C THR A 3 9.23 14.67 37.67
N THR A 4 8.04 14.32 37.16
CA THR A 4 7.76 12.96 36.70
C THR A 4 8.60 12.67 35.45
N THR A 5 9.20 11.48 35.41
CA THR A 5 10.05 11.05 34.28
C THR A 5 9.57 9.69 33.73
N PHE A 6 9.99 9.36 32.51
CA PHE A 6 9.74 8.08 31.85
C PHE A 6 11.00 7.59 31.15
N ASN A 7 11.09 6.28 30.89
CA ASN A 7 12.17 5.70 30.08
C ASN A 7 11.72 5.54 28.63
N CYS A 8 12.47 6.10 27.69
CA CYS A 8 12.23 5.91 26.26
C CYS A 8 12.55 4.45 25.85
N SER A 9 11.64 3.78 25.13
CA SER A 9 11.82 2.38 24.70
C SER A 9 12.89 2.20 23.60
N VAL A 10 13.31 3.29 22.95
CA VAL A 10 14.28 3.26 21.84
C VAL A 10 15.70 3.58 22.31
N CYS A 11 15.92 4.72 22.96
CA CYS A 11 17.24 5.14 23.42
C CYS A 11 17.56 4.74 24.87
N PHE A 12 16.55 4.29 25.63
CA PHE A 12 16.66 3.94 27.05
C PHE A 12 17.00 5.09 28.00
N ASP A 13 16.95 6.34 27.52
CA ASP A 13 17.15 7.51 28.36
C ASP A 13 15.93 7.79 29.26
N ASN A 14 16.20 8.27 30.48
CA ASN A 14 15.19 8.71 31.43
C ASN A 14 14.92 10.21 31.24
N LEU A 15 13.74 10.56 30.76
CA LEU A 15 13.38 11.90 30.27
C LEU A 15 12.12 12.42 30.98
N PRO A 16 11.90 13.75 31.01
CA PRO A 16 10.68 14.32 31.56
C PRO A 16 9.43 13.80 30.82
N THR A 17 8.34 13.50 31.54
CA THR A 17 7.08 13.02 30.93
C THR A 17 6.46 14.01 29.94
N SER A 18 6.86 15.28 29.95
CA SER A 18 6.44 16.26 28.93
C SER A 18 6.90 15.90 27.51
N ASN A 19 7.93 15.06 27.37
CA ASN A 19 8.51 14.66 26.09
C ASN A 19 8.08 13.25 25.67
N GLN A 20 7.07 12.69 26.35
CA GLN A 20 6.58 11.34 26.15
C GLN A 20 5.61 11.29 24.98
N ILE A 21 5.87 10.38 24.04
CA ILE A 21 4.99 10.08 22.91
C ILE A 21 4.58 8.62 23.02
N SER A 22 3.27 8.36 23.02
CA SER A 22 2.74 6.99 23.07
C SER A 22 2.81 6.35 21.68
N VAL A 23 3.47 5.21 21.56
CA VAL A 23 3.61 4.47 20.30
C VAL A 23 3.28 3.01 20.56
N GLY A 24 2.07 2.59 20.15
CA GLY A 24 1.54 1.30 20.53
C GLY A 24 1.46 1.14 22.06
N PRO A 25 2.02 0.06 22.64
CA PRO A 25 2.07 -0.13 24.09
C PRO A 25 3.22 0.60 24.79
N ASP A 26 4.13 1.23 24.03
CA ASP A 26 5.38 1.80 24.53
C ASP A 26 5.39 3.33 24.51
N TYR A 27 6.44 3.89 25.10
CA TYR A 27 6.69 5.32 25.11
C TYR A 27 8.05 5.67 24.52
N VAL A 28 8.08 6.65 23.63
CA VAL A 28 9.30 7.15 23.01
C VAL A 28 9.47 8.64 23.28
N CYS A 29 10.69 9.13 23.18
CA CYS A 29 10.97 10.56 23.21
C CYS A 29 10.81 11.18 21.81
N GLN A 30 10.66 12.51 21.76
CA GLN A 30 10.58 13.29 20.52
C GLN A 30 11.73 12.95 19.56
N ASP A 31 12.99 12.99 20.00
CA ASP A 31 14.14 12.71 19.13
C ASP A 31 14.09 11.32 18.49
N CYS A 32 13.61 10.30 19.22
CA CYS A 32 13.45 8.95 18.70
C CYS A 32 12.26 8.83 17.75
N PHE A 33 11.20 9.61 17.99
CA PHE A 33 10.07 9.71 17.08
C PHE A 33 10.49 10.34 15.75
N ASP A 34 11.12 11.51 15.79
CA ASP A 34 11.52 12.30 14.60
C ASP A 34 12.52 11.54 13.73
N ARG A 35 13.45 10.81 14.35
CA ARG A 35 14.50 10.08 13.63
C ARG A 35 14.09 8.66 13.23
N GLY A 36 13.10 8.09 13.90
CA GLY A 36 12.78 6.67 13.80
C GLY A 36 11.40 6.38 13.22
N ILE A 37 10.37 7.10 13.67
CA ILE A 37 8.96 6.79 13.38
C ILE A 37 8.39 7.72 12.31
N GLU A 38 8.61 9.03 12.43
CA GLU A 38 8.19 10.00 11.39
C GLU A 38 8.68 9.61 9.99
N PRO A 39 9.96 9.21 9.78
CA PRO A 39 10.44 8.85 8.44
C PRO A 39 9.72 7.63 7.85
N GLN A 40 9.19 6.74 8.68
CA GLN A 40 8.40 5.59 8.20
C GLN A 40 7.04 6.03 7.65
N PHE A 41 6.39 7.00 8.31
CA PHE A 41 5.16 7.60 7.80
C PHE A 41 5.39 8.35 6.48
N ILE A 42 6.50 9.09 6.38
CA ILE A 42 6.89 9.77 5.13
C ILE A 42 7.14 8.74 4.02
N ALA A 43 7.92 7.69 4.30
CA ALA A 43 8.20 6.64 3.33
C ALA A 43 6.92 5.91 2.88
N ALA A 44 5.95 5.69 3.78
CA ALA A 44 4.67 5.09 3.45
C ALA A 44 3.82 5.96 2.51
N LEU A 45 3.94 7.30 2.51
CA LEU A 45 3.28 8.14 1.50
C LEU A 45 3.83 7.93 0.08
N GLU A 46 5.13 7.63 -0.02
CA GLU A 46 5.83 7.48 -1.29
C GLU A 46 5.80 6.03 -1.81
N HIS A 47 5.76 5.06 -0.91
CA HIS A 47 5.95 3.66 -1.22
C HIS A 47 4.90 2.77 -0.55
N GLU A 48 4.07 2.11 -1.36
CA GLU A 48 3.02 1.21 -0.87
C GLU A 48 3.57 0.05 -0.03
N HIS A 49 4.77 -0.45 -0.31
CA HIS A 49 5.39 -1.52 0.47
C HIS A 49 5.80 -1.11 1.89
N SER A 50 5.88 0.19 2.16
CA SER A 50 6.12 0.76 3.48
C SER A 50 4.83 1.01 4.25
N TYR A 51 3.66 0.79 3.63
CA TYR A 51 2.35 0.85 4.28
C TYR A 51 1.87 -0.57 4.67
N PRO A 52 1.30 -0.74 5.88
CA PRO A 52 1.16 0.25 6.95
C PRO A 52 2.47 0.40 7.75
N VAL A 53 2.61 1.54 8.45
CA VAL A 53 3.70 1.72 9.42
C VAL A 53 3.45 0.81 10.62
N MET A 54 4.47 0.04 11.01
CA MET A 54 4.35 -0.97 12.06
C MET A 54 5.23 -0.63 13.27
N TRP A 55 4.69 -0.85 14.46
CA TRP A 55 5.44 -0.95 15.72
C TRP A 55 5.35 -2.39 16.23
N GLY A 56 6.41 -3.16 16.04
CA GLY A 56 6.37 -4.61 16.25
C GLY A 56 5.31 -5.26 15.35
N ASN A 57 4.26 -5.80 15.96
CA ASN A 57 3.12 -6.41 15.25
C ASN A 57 1.87 -5.50 15.18
N GLN A 58 1.95 -4.29 15.72
CA GLN A 58 0.84 -3.33 15.74
C GLN A 58 0.97 -2.34 14.59
N SER A 59 -0.09 -2.18 13.80
CA SER A 59 -0.19 -1.09 12.83
C SER A 59 -0.39 0.23 13.56
N LEU A 60 0.38 1.25 13.16
CA LEU A 60 0.21 2.62 13.65
C LEU A 60 -0.69 3.40 12.69
N ASP A 61 -1.58 4.24 13.24
CA ASP A 61 -2.35 5.20 12.47
C ASP A 61 -1.67 6.57 12.55
N ALA A 62 -1.33 7.17 11.41
CA ALA A 62 -0.69 8.49 11.37
C ALA A 62 -1.59 9.58 11.99
N LEU A 63 -2.91 9.38 12.01
CA LEU A 63 -3.85 10.32 12.61
C LEU A 63 -3.63 10.49 14.11
N ASP A 64 -3.09 9.47 14.80
CA ASP A 64 -2.72 9.53 16.22
C ASP A 64 -1.50 10.42 16.48
N PHE A 65 -0.74 10.76 15.42
CA PHE A 65 0.54 11.46 15.50
C PHE A 65 0.55 12.82 14.80
N LEU A 66 -0.60 13.35 14.36
CA LEU A 66 -0.65 14.57 13.54
C LEU A 66 0.08 15.79 14.14
N GLN A 67 0.15 15.89 15.47
CA GLN A 67 0.86 16.98 16.14
C GLN A 67 2.39 16.90 16.01
N TYR A 68 2.92 15.72 15.67
CA TYR A 68 4.34 15.46 15.46
C TYR A 68 4.69 15.32 13.98
N LEU A 69 3.70 15.34 13.08
CA LEU A 69 3.90 15.18 11.65
C LEU A 69 3.83 16.53 10.93
N PRO A 70 4.40 16.64 9.71
CA PRO A 70 4.35 17.88 8.94
C PRO A 70 2.92 18.41 8.73
N ILE A 71 2.78 19.73 8.67
CA ILE A 71 1.47 20.37 8.42
C ILE A 71 0.87 19.86 7.09
N GLY A 72 -0.42 19.51 7.12
CA GLY A 72 -1.12 18.96 5.97
C GLY A 72 -0.85 17.47 5.71
N PHE A 73 0.00 16.82 6.50
CA PHE A 73 0.29 15.39 6.38
C PHE A 73 -0.98 14.54 6.43
N GLY A 74 -1.89 14.81 7.38
CA GLY A 74 -3.12 14.03 7.55
C GLY A 74 -3.98 13.95 6.29
N VAL A 75 -4.08 15.02 5.50
CA VAL A 75 -4.85 15.00 4.24
C VAL A 75 -4.19 14.10 3.22
N LYS A 76 -2.86 14.20 3.06
CA LYS A 76 -2.09 13.33 2.16
C LYS A 76 -2.19 11.86 2.58
N TRP A 77 -2.12 11.61 3.88
CA TRP A 77 -2.24 10.28 4.47
C TRP A 77 -3.58 9.65 4.15
N MET A 78 -4.70 10.33 4.43
CA MET A 78 -6.04 9.80 4.14
C MET A 78 -6.25 9.48 2.64
N LEU A 79 -5.73 10.33 1.75
CA LEU A 79 -5.78 10.07 0.31
C LEU A 79 -4.98 8.83 -0.07
N LYS A 80 -3.77 8.66 0.47
CA LYS A 80 -2.93 7.47 0.22
C LYS A 80 -3.46 6.19 0.86
N GLN A 81 -4.03 6.25 2.05
CA GLN A 81 -4.71 5.10 2.65
C GLN A 81 -5.85 4.60 1.75
N THR A 82 -6.68 5.52 1.25
CA THR A 82 -7.76 5.19 0.32
C THR A 82 -7.24 4.50 -0.95
N GLU A 83 -6.10 4.96 -1.46
CA GLU A 83 -5.44 4.35 -2.61
C GLU A 83 -4.93 2.93 -2.29
N TYR A 84 -4.16 2.75 -1.23
CA TYR A 84 -3.52 1.48 -0.91
C TYR A 84 -4.51 0.41 -0.44
N GLU A 85 -5.58 0.80 0.24
CA GLU A 85 -6.62 -0.14 0.65
C GLU A 85 -7.44 -0.66 -0.53
N MET A 86 -7.45 0.08 -1.64
CA MET A 86 -8.10 -0.34 -2.86
C MET A 86 -7.25 -1.40 -3.59
N PRO A 87 -7.84 -2.51 -4.09
CA PRO A 87 -7.10 -3.45 -4.93
C PRO A 87 -6.54 -2.75 -6.18
N ALA A 88 -5.29 -3.04 -6.54
CA ALA A 88 -4.61 -2.39 -7.67
C ALA A 88 -5.43 -2.46 -8.98
N SER A 89 -6.11 -3.57 -9.24
CA SER A 89 -6.99 -3.76 -10.41
C SER A 89 -8.19 -2.81 -10.47
N HIS A 90 -8.60 -2.24 -9.34
CA HIS A 90 -9.70 -1.30 -9.23
C HIS A 90 -9.25 0.16 -9.21
N ARG A 91 -7.94 0.43 -9.05
CA ARG A 91 -7.41 1.80 -9.01
C ARG A 91 -7.42 2.43 -10.40
N ILE A 92 -7.70 3.73 -10.46
CA ILE A 92 -7.60 4.52 -11.68
C ILE A 92 -6.65 5.68 -11.45
N TYR A 93 -5.74 5.86 -12.41
CA TYR A 93 -4.71 6.88 -12.40
C TYR A 93 -4.83 7.78 -13.62
N CYS A 94 -4.50 9.05 -13.45
CA CYS A 94 -4.47 10.05 -14.50
C CYS A 94 -3.41 9.70 -15.57
N GLN A 95 -3.85 9.55 -16.82
CA GLN A 95 -2.99 9.21 -17.97
C GLN A 95 -2.56 10.44 -18.79
N HIS A 96 -2.75 11.66 -18.27
CA HIS A 96 -2.23 12.85 -18.94
C HIS A 96 -0.71 12.82 -18.99
N ARG A 97 -0.13 12.99 -20.17
CA ARG A 97 1.31 13.09 -20.33
C ARG A 97 1.78 14.54 -20.18
N SER A 98 2.89 14.74 -19.50
CA SER A 98 3.61 16.01 -19.51
C SER A 98 4.16 16.26 -20.91
N ILE A 99 4.07 17.51 -21.38
CA ILE A 99 4.59 17.92 -22.69
C ILE A 99 6.14 17.85 -22.70
N ASP A 100 6.76 18.08 -21.55
CA ASP A 100 8.21 18.28 -21.44
C ASP A 100 8.99 16.98 -21.27
N GLN A 101 8.39 15.96 -20.64
CA GLN A 101 9.08 14.72 -20.26
C GLN A 101 8.41 13.45 -20.82
N GLY A 102 7.19 13.56 -21.38
CA GLY A 102 6.43 12.40 -21.88
C GLY A 102 5.89 11.47 -20.78
N GLU A 103 6.23 11.72 -19.51
CA GLU A 103 5.75 10.97 -18.35
C GLU A 103 4.27 11.20 -18.09
N CYS A 104 3.57 10.14 -17.67
CA CYS A 104 2.18 10.23 -17.23
C CYS A 104 2.10 10.89 -15.85
N CYS A 105 1.04 11.68 -15.63
CA CYS A 105 0.76 12.36 -14.38
C CYS A 105 0.60 11.40 -13.19
N ASN A 106 -0.04 10.24 -13.39
CA ASN A 106 -0.21 9.20 -12.38
C ASN A 106 -0.89 9.63 -11.07
N GLY A 107 -1.55 10.79 -11.04
CA GLY A 107 -2.40 11.19 -9.92
C GLY A 107 -3.56 10.20 -9.74
N PHE A 108 -3.77 9.74 -8.51
CA PHE A 108 -4.85 8.80 -8.18
C PHE A 108 -6.22 9.47 -8.33
N LEU A 109 -7.12 8.86 -9.10
CA LEU A 109 -8.47 9.37 -9.38
C LEU A 109 -9.56 8.63 -8.60
N GLY A 110 -9.17 7.65 -7.77
CA GLY A 110 -10.10 6.80 -7.02
C GLY A 110 -10.36 5.45 -7.70
N GLY A 111 -11.46 4.82 -7.31
CA GLY A 111 -11.88 3.52 -7.83
C GLY A 111 -12.57 3.62 -9.19
N ARG A 112 -12.34 2.59 -10.02
CA ARG A 112 -12.96 2.42 -11.33
C ARG A 112 -14.47 2.38 -11.21
N VAL A 113 -15.15 3.32 -11.87
CA VAL A 113 -16.61 3.32 -12.00
C VAL A 113 -17.07 2.36 -13.10
N GLN A 114 -18.25 1.75 -12.93
CA GLN A 114 -18.83 0.86 -13.95
C GLN A 114 -19.44 1.66 -15.12
N SER A 115 -19.53 1.02 -16.29
CA SER A 115 -20.01 1.65 -17.52
C SER A 115 -21.49 2.04 -17.44
N GLY A 116 -21.77 3.30 -17.75
CA GLY A 116 -23.14 3.86 -17.76
C GLY A 116 -23.18 5.33 -17.37
N ASP A 117 -22.25 5.76 -16.52
CA ASP A 117 -22.13 7.15 -16.06
C ASP A 117 -20.90 7.83 -16.69
N VAL A 118 -21.08 8.97 -17.35
CA VAL A 118 -19.95 9.84 -17.73
C VAL A 118 -19.52 10.57 -16.48
N VAL A 119 -18.52 10.02 -15.78
CA VAL A 119 -17.95 10.68 -14.60
C VAL A 119 -16.54 11.11 -14.94
N THR A 120 -16.42 12.26 -15.59
CA THR A 120 -15.14 12.96 -15.72
C THR A 120 -14.73 13.52 -14.36
N GLN A 121 -13.45 13.45 -14.02
CA GLN A 121 -12.92 14.04 -12.80
C GLN A 121 -11.71 14.90 -13.11
N GLU A 122 -11.63 16.06 -12.48
CA GLU A 122 -10.42 16.86 -12.47
C GLU A 122 -9.35 16.17 -11.61
N CYS A 123 -8.18 15.93 -12.21
CA CYS A 123 -7.04 15.38 -11.48
C CYS A 123 -6.49 16.44 -10.51
N MET A 124 -6.36 16.12 -9.22
CA MET A 124 -5.84 17.06 -8.21
C MET A 124 -4.36 17.40 -8.39
N GLU A 125 -3.62 16.60 -9.18
CA GLU A 125 -2.18 16.81 -9.43
C GLU A 125 -1.92 17.70 -10.66
N CYS A 126 -2.67 17.51 -11.75
CA CYS A 126 -2.45 18.25 -13.00
C CYS A 126 -3.60 19.15 -13.43
N HIS A 127 -4.70 19.20 -12.67
CA HIS A 127 -5.88 20.03 -12.89
C HIS A 127 -6.57 19.83 -14.25
N ARG A 128 -6.37 18.67 -14.88
CA ARG A 128 -6.99 18.30 -16.15
C ARG A 128 -8.05 17.23 -15.98
N LEU A 129 -9.07 17.28 -16.83
CA LEU A 129 -10.21 16.36 -16.82
C LEU A 129 -9.81 14.97 -17.32
N SER A 130 -10.08 13.95 -16.52
CA SER A 130 -9.77 12.55 -16.83
C SER A 130 -11.01 11.67 -16.73
N CYS A 131 -11.07 10.60 -17.51
CA CYS A 131 -12.11 9.60 -17.40
C CYS A 131 -11.91 8.74 -16.13
N ARG A 132 -12.93 8.61 -15.27
CA ARG A 132 -12.85 7.76 -14.06
C ARG A 132 -12.96 6.26 -14.32
N GLN A 133 -13.18 5.83 -15.56
CA GLN A 133 -13.21 4.41 -15.91
C GLN A 133 -11.88 3.92 -16.51
N CYS A 134 -11.18 4.76 -17.28
CA CYS A 134 -9.97 4.35 -17.99
C CYS A 134 -8.74 5.26 -17.73
N GLY A 135 -8.91 6.39 -17.03
CA GLY A 135 -7.84 7.35 -16.73
C GLY A 135 -7.45 8.28 -17.88
N ALA A 136 -8.00 8.09 -19.08
CA ALA A 136 -7.66 8.85 -20.26
C ALA A 136 -7.97 10.35 -20.11
N ALA A 137 -7.15 11.18 -20.75
CA ALA A 137 -7.36 12.61 -20.86
C ALA A 137 -8.67 12.94 -21.59
N ILE A 138 -9.42 13.90 -21.06
CA ILE A 138 -10.66 14.42 -21.64
C ILE A 138 -10.42 15.89 -21.98
N THR A 139 -10.37 16.17 -23.29
CA THR A 139 -10.14 17.53 -23.82
C THR A 139 -11.36 18.41 -23.68
N HIS A 140 -12.56 17.86 -23.87
CA HIS A 140 -13.81 18.60 -23.77
C HIS A 140 -14.87 17.78 -23.01
N ALA A 141 -15.47 18.38 -21.98
CA ALA A 141 -16.51 17.76 -21.17
C ALA A 141 -17.77 17.36 -21.98
N SER A 142 -17.95 17.93 -23.19
CA SER A 142 -19.06 17.66 -24.10
C SER A 142 -18.80 16.55 -25.12
N GLU A 143 -17.57 16.01 -25.21
CA GLU A 143 -17.26 14.91 -26.13
C GLU A 143 -17.69 13.57 -25.55
N GLN A 144 -18.38 12.76 -26.36
CA GLN A 144 -18.73 11.38 -26.01
C GLN A 144 -17.46 10.52 -25.98
N HIS A 145 -16.80 10.50 -24.82
CA HIS A 145 -15.70 9.58 -24.57
C HIS A 145 -16.23 8.15 -24.47
N THR A 146 -15.84 7.31 -25.42
CA THR A 146 -16.05 5.87 -25.31
C THR A 146 -14.80 5.25 -24.71
N CYS A 147 -14.94 4.64 -23.53
CA CYS A 147 -13.85 3.86 -22.95
C CYS A 147 -13.57 2.68 -23.86
N ARG A 148 -12.51 2.77 -24.65
CA ARG A 148 -12.02 1.63 -25.40
C ARG A 148 -11.22 0.76 -24.44
N ASN A 149 -11.51 -0.53 -24.38
CA ASN A 149 -10.74 -1.51 -23.61
C ASN A 149 -9.32 -1.75 -24.18
N ASP A 150 -8.86 -0.89 -25.08
CA ASP A 150 -7.56 -0.94 -25.74
C ASP A 150 -6.41 -0.50 -24.80
N ASN A 151 -6.71 -0.10 -23.55
CA ASN A 151 -5.70 0.08 -22.50
C ASN A 151 -5.17 -1.27 -21.95
N VAL A 152 -5.27 -2.36 -22.72
CA VAL A 152 -4.17 -3.31 -22.72
C VAL A 152 -3.06 -2.60 -23.48
N VAL A 153 -2.42 -1.65 -22.81
CA VAL A 153 -1.06 -1.31 -23.20
C VAL A 153 -0.37 -2.66 -23.20
N ASP A 154 0.25 -3.01 -24.32
CA ASP A 154 1.18 -4.13 -24.43
C ASP A 154 2.42 -3.79 -23.59
N GLU A 155 2.22 -3.39 -22.32
CA GLU A 155 3.23 -3.51 -21.30
C GLU A 155 3.50 -5.01 -21.30
N ALA A 156 4.68 -5.38 -21.81
CA ALA A 156 5.16 -6.75 -21.75
C ALA A 156 4.78 -7.26 -20.36
N ASP A 157 3.88 -8.26 -20.32
CA ASP A 157 3.36 -8.78 -19.07
C ASP A 157 4.56 -8.92 -18.12
N PRO A 158 4.60 -8.22 -16.98
CA PRO A 158 5.77 -8.24 -16.11
C PRO A 158 6.05 -9.66 -15.59
N LEU A 159 5.10 -10.57 -15.75
CA LEU A 159 5.20 -12.00 -15.45
C LEU A 159 5.50 -12.85 -16.70
N HIS A 160 5.72 -12.24 -17.87
CA HIS A 160 6.05 -12.94 -19.10
C HIS A 160 7.35 -13.74 -18.93
N GLY A 161 7.26 -15.05 -19.13
CA GLY A 161 8.38 -15.97 -18.94
C GLY A 161 8.59 -16.43 -17.49
N LEU A 162 7.84 -15.89 -16.53
CA LEU A 162 7.83 -16.38 -15.14
C LEU A 162 6.83 -17.55 -15.01
N LYS A 163 7.19 -18.55 -14.20
CA LYS A 163 6.39 -19.73 -13.95
C LYS A 163 5.61 -19.60 -12.65
N ARG A 164 4.28 -19.67 -12.75
CA ARG A 164 3.39 -19.65 -11.59
C ARG A 164 3.61 -20.86 -10.68
N GLY A 165 3.68 -20.64 -9.37
CA GLY A 165 4.01 -21.65 -8.36
C GLY A 165 5.50 -21.93 -8.20
N GLU A 166 6.36 -21.20 -8.90
CA GLU A 166 7.83 -21.31 -8.83
C GLU A 166 8.47 -19.91 -8.75
N ASP A 167 8.26 -19.06 -9.76
CA ASP A 167 8.80 -17.70 -9.79
C ASP A 167 7.85 -16.69 -9.13
N TYR A 168 6.55 -16.91 -9.28
CA TYR A 168 5.51 -16.08 -8.66
C TYR A 168 4.26 -16.88 -8.30
N GLN A 169 3.44 -16.35 -7.41
CA GLN A 169 2.11 -16.86 -7.12
C GLN A 169 1.11 -15.72 -6.89
N LEU A 170 -0.15 -15.96 -7.21
CA LEU A 170 -1.24 -15.05 -6.89
C LEU A 170 -1.87 -15.43 -5.55
N CYS A 171 -2.11 -14.44 -4.70
CA CYS A 171 -2.89 -14.61 -3.49
C CYS A 171 -4.32 -15.09 -3.86
N PRO A 172 -4.84 -16.18 -3.28
CA PRO A 172 -6.18 -16.69 -3.59
C PRO A 172 -7.31 -15.77 -3.15
N GLY A 173 -7.03 -14.85 -2.21
CA GLY A 173 -8.02 -13.92 -1.67
C GLY A 173 -8.19 -12.63 -2.51
N CYS A 174 -7.10 -12.10 -3.08
CA CYS A 174 -7.11 -10.78 -3.74
C CYS A 174 -6.36 -10.72 -5.08
N ASN A 175 -5.81 -11.84 -5.55
CA ASN A 175 -5.02 -11.96 -6.78
C ASN A 175 -3.75 -11.08 -6.85
N THR A 176 -3.28 -10.52 -5.73
CA THR A 176 -1.98 -9.85 -5.67
C THR A 176 -0.86 -10.86 -5.94
N GLY A 177 0.06 -10.49 -6.83
CA GLY A 177 1.24 -11.30 -7.15
C GLY A 177 2.31 -11.20 -6.05
N TYR A 178 2.90 -12.35 -5.72
CA TYR A 178 4.04 -12.50 -4.82
C TYR A 178 5.15 -13.21 -5.58
N GLY A 179 6.39 -12.75 -5.48
CA GLY A 179 7.59 -13.50 -5.88
C GLY A 179 8.20 -14.23 -4.68
N GLN A 180 8.89 -15.35 -4.92
CA GLN A 180 9.57 -16.09 -3.85
C GLN A 180 10.99 -15.55 -3.67
N TRP A 181 11.23 -14.88 -2.54
CA TRP A 181 12.55 -14.34 -2.19
C TRP A 181 13.19 -15.03 -0.97
N ASP A 182 12.37 -15.70 -0.15
CA ASP A 182 12.80 -16.44 1.04
C ASP A 182 12.16 -17.83 1.08
N GLY A 183 12.87 -18.81 1.66
CA GLY A 183 12.56 -20.25 1.57
C GLY A 183 11.17 -20.70 2.05
N CYS A 184 10.43 -19.90 2.81
CA CYS A 184 9.14 -20.36 3.34
C CYS A 184 8.02 -20.29 2.30
N ASN A 185 7.43 -21.45 1.99
CA ASN A 185 6.25 -21.54 1.11
C ASN A 185 4.93 -21.10 1.76
N ALA A 186 4.90 -20.78 3.06
CA ALA A 186 3.74 -20.20 3.73
C ALA A 186 3.82 -18.67 3.64
N VAL A 187 3.03 -18.09 2.76
CA VAL A 187 3.05 -16.65 2.47
C VAL A 187 1.83 -15.99 3.06
N ARG A 188 2.04 -14.93 3.83
CA ARG A 188 0.95 -14.06 4.29
C ARG A 188 0.83 -12.90 3.33
N CYS A 189 -0.36 -12.75 2.75
CA CYS A 189 -0.66 -11.58 1.92
C CYS A 189 -0.46 -10.30 2.75
N THR A 190 0.43 -9.44 2.27
CA THR A 190 0.75 -8.13 2.83
C THR A 190 -0.35 -7.10 2.60
N GLN A 191 -1.29 -7.36 1.68
CA GLN A 191 -2.42 -6.48 1.44
C GLN A 191 -3.31 -6.40 2.69
N ASN A 192 -3.47 -5.19 3.23
CA ASN A 192 -4.21 -4.94 4.48
C ASN A 192 -5.65 -5.43 4.43
N HIS A 193 -6.34 -5.30 3.30
CA HIS A 193 -7.72 -5.77 3.12
C HIS A 193 -7.84 -7.29 2.93
N CYS A 194 -6.74 -8.02 2.73
CA CYS A 194 -6.77 -9.45 2.41
C CYS A 194 -6.18 -10.31 3.53
N ARG A 195 -4.90 -10.09 3.87
CA ARG A 195 -4.16 -10.79 4.95
C ARG A 195 -4.22 -12.33 4.91
N THR A 196 -4.66 -12.92 3.79
CA THR A 196 -4.81 -14.36 3.62
C THR A 196 -3.45 -15.03 3.74
N LEU A 197 -3.37 -16.09 4.54
CA LEU A 197 -2.21 -16.97 4.58
C LEU A 197 -2.44 -18.08 3.55
N PHE A 198 -1.49 -18.28 2.65
CA PHE A 198 -1.63 -19.23 1.55
C PHE A 198 -0.30 -19.93 1.21
N CYS A 199 -0.39 -21.05 0.51
CA CYS A 199 0.77 -21.76 0.00
C CYS A 199 1.26 -21.15 -1.32
N PHE A 200 2.54 -20.79 -1.39
CA PHE A 200 3.15 -20.22 -2.60
C PHE A 200 3.10 -21.19 -3.79
N ILE A 201 3.26 -22.50 -3.56
CA ILE A 201 3.29 -23.48 -4.65
C ILE A 201 1.91 -23.61 -5.31
N CYS A 202 0.86 -23.83 -4.52
CA CYS A 202 -0.46 -24.22 -5.04
C CYS A 202 -1.55 -23.14 -4.91
N SER A 203 -1.27 -22.00 -4.28
CA SER A 203 -2.24 -20.92 -4.01
C SER A 203 -3.35 -21.29 -3.02
N GLU A 204 -3.36 -22.49 -2.42
CA GLU A 204 -4.39 -22.83 -1.43
C GLU A 204 -4.26 -21.96 -0.18
N ALA A 205 -5.40 -21.41 0.28
CA ALA A 205 -5.48 -20.75 1.57
C ALA A 205 -5.24 -21.78 2.69
N ILE A 206 -4.40 -21.43 3.65
CA ILE A 206 -4.03 -22.29 4.78
C ILE A 206 -4.40 -21.59 6.09
N ALA A 207 -4.82 -22.37 7.09
CA ALA A 207 -5.28 -21.82 8.36
C ALA A 207 -4.13 -21.21 9.19
N ASP A 208 -2.97 -21.86 9.20
CA ASP A 208 -1.78 -21.44 9.92
C ASP A 208 -0.50 -22.06 9.31
N GLU A 209 0.67 -21.64 9.78
CA GLU A 209 1.99 -22.11 9.30
C GLU A 209 2.38 -23.53 9.76
N LYS A 210 1.59 -24.13 10.66
CA LYS A 210 1.77 -25.48 11.23
C LYS A 210 0.82 -26.49 10.60
N THR A 211 0.10 -26.08 9.56
CA THR A 211 -0.82 -26.93 8.80
C THR A 211 -0.17 -28.22 8.30
N ASP A 212 -0.99 -29.27 8.23
CA ASP A 212 -0.63 -30.55 7.61
C ASP A 212 -0.26 -30.41 6.14
N HIS A 213 -0.57 -29.27 5.50
CA HIS A 213 -0.27 -28.97 4.11
C HIS A 213 1.22 -29.16 3.76
N PHE A 214 2.13 -28.87 4.70
CA PHE A 214 3.58 -28.95 4.47
C PHE A 214 4.28 -30.17 5.07
N LYS A 215 3.54 -31.15 5.60
CA LYS A 215 4.14 -32.35 6.20
C LYS A 215 4.86 -33.21 5.15
N PRO A 216 5.91 -33.97 5.54
CA PRO A 216 6.55 -34.94 4.65
C PRO A 216 5.53 -35.88 3.99
N GLY A 217 5.64 -36.06 2.67
CA GLY A 217 4.70 -36.87 1.87
C GLY A 217 3.50 -36.09 1.32
N LYS A 218 3.37 -34.80 1.61
CA LYS A 218 2.40 -33.89 0.97
C LYS A 218 3.00 -33.24 -0.29
N PRO A 219 2.17 -32.80 -1.24
CA PRO A 219 2.66 -32.27 -2.53
C PRO A 219 3.44 -30.95 -2.40
N CYS A 220 3.26 -30.21 -1.31
CA CYS A 220 3.87 -28.89 -1.11
C CYS A 220 4.80 -28.93 0.11
N PRO A 221 6.13 -29.05 -0.05
CA PRO A 221 7.07 -29.04 1.08
C PRO A 221 7.19 -27.66 1.75
N LYS A 222 7.53 -27.64 3.05
CA LYS A 222 8.05 -26.43 3.73
C LYS A 222 9.56 -26.37 3.44
N TRP A 223 10.04 -25.28 2.88
CA TRP A 223 11.48 -24.98 2.84
C TRP A 223 11.81 -23.86 3.83
#